data_AF-A0A5C4MUR0-F1
#
_entry.id   AF-A0A5C4MUR0-F1
#
_cell.length_a   1.000
_cell.length_b   1.000
_cell.length_c   1.000
_cell.angle_alpha   90.00
_cell.angle_beta   90.00
_cell.angle_gamma   90.00
#
_symmetry.space_group_name_H-M   'P 1'
#
loop_
_entity.id
_entity.type
_entity.pdbx_description
1 polymer ?
#
loop_
_entity_poly.entity_id
_entity_poly.type
_entity_poly.pdbx_seq_one_letter_code
_entity_poly.pdbx_strand_id
1 'polypeptide(L)'
;MLDAAAQGFRQDVSVGGGPAPVTRTRIWGREDLRAERNLWIARKIGLKVLSDRIWQRTAATGSAVARDPIIEQLLTEPAEGERPDFLRLYEAEQRLALLMDDSEIRAEAVGRFAKAQQLAIPTYTELKTAFYKDRTDEEGRRVIYSVLLRDLHAAYQSQEHARYHRAKAARRLNAWGFALIAPGVVVLVLCYWLGQLGQLGPYHVLAVMWCGVSGAFLSRMILFQKVMATIGVEEITTDFSHFAIVLRLIVGVLGALVMYFLIVGEVVDGDFFPDWNGDADIWQRYDAGARKFPWQEPGFNIVSAPFAQLLIWSTLAGFSERIIPDRFARMEVAVSQSRR
;
A
#
# COMPACT_ATOMS: atom_id res chain seq x y z
N MET A 1 -27.54 13.50 31.47
CA MET A 1 -26.53 13.47 30.39
C MET A 1 -26.25 12.05 29.87
N LEU A 2 -26.51 10.99 30.65
CA LEU A 2 -26.48 9.60 30.20
C LEU A 2 -27.76 9.13 29.47
N ASP A 3 -28.94 9.74 29.75
CA ASP A 3 -30.19 9.41 29.04
C ASP A 3 -30.29 9.92 27.59
N ALA A 4 -29.48 10.92 27.22
CA ALA A 4 -29.46 11.45 25.86
C ALA A 4 -28.74 10.52 24.87
N ALA A 5 -27.89 9.59 25.36
CA ALA A 5 -27.19 8.62 24.53
C ALA A 5 -28.05 7.39 24.16
N ALA A 6 -29.11 7.11 24.93
CA ALA A 6 -30.00 5.97 24.70
C ALA A 6 -31.14 6.27 23.71
N GLN A 7 -31.58 7.53 23.61
CA GLN A 7 -32.72 7.91 22.76
C GLN A 7 -32.36 8.18 21.28
N GLY A 8 -31.08 8.39 20.95
CA GLY A 8 -30.60 8.50 19.57
C GLY A 8 -30.57 7.17 18.79
N PHE A 9 -30.90 6.05 19.44
CA PHE A 9 -30.70 4.71 18.88
C PHE A 9 -31.93 4.11 18.16
N ARG A 10 -33.09 4.78 18.18
CA ARG A 10 -34.37 4.17 17.74
C ARG A 10 -34.92 4.64 16.39
N GLN A 11 -34.30 5.57 15.67
CA GLN A 11 -34.92 6.16 14.47
C GLN A 11 -34.24 5.93 13.11
N ASP A 12 -33.05 5.31 13.02
CA ASP A 12 -32.34 5.18 11.73
C ASP A 12 -32.17 3.74 11.20
N VAL A 13 -33.06 2.81 11.56
CA VAL A 13 -33.15 1.51 10.88
C VAL A 13 -34.46 1.43 10.10
N SER A 14 -34.61 2.33 9.13
CA SER A 14 -35.55 2.11 8.04
C SER A 14 -34.90 1.12 7.06
N VAL A 15 -35.60 0.01 6.85
CA VAL A 15 -35.22 -1.08 5.95
C VAL A 15 -35.33 -0.59 4.50
N GLY A 16 -34.29 0.10 4.04
CA GLY A 16 -34.09 0.42 2.63
C GLY A 16 -33.58 -0.81 1.89
N GLY A 17 -34.26 -1.19 0.80
CA GLY A 17 -33.91 -2.33 -0.04
C GLY A 17 -32.43 -2.33 -0.41
N GLY A 18 -31.70 -3.32 0.11
CA GLY A 18 -30.27 -3.47 -0.11
C GLY A 18 -29.95 -3.67 -1.60
N PRO A 19 -28.93 -3.01 -2.15
CA PRO A 19 -28.47 -3.28 -3.52
C PRO A 19 -28.05 -4.75 -3.61
N ALA A 20 -28.48 -5.42 -4.68
CA ALA A 20 -28.12 -6.80 -4.98
C ALA A 20 -26.59 -6.99 -4.84
N PRO A 21 -26.12 -8.10 -4.26
CA PRO A 21 -24.70 -8.35 -4.06
C PRO A 21 -24.01 -8.39 -5.42
N VAL A 22 -23.23 -7.35 -5.72
CA VAL A 22 -22.37 -7.30 -6.89
C VAL A 22 -21.29 -8.36 -6.70
N THR A 23 -21.56 -9.56 -7.18
CA THR A 23 -20.67 -10.71 -7.24
C THR A 23 -19.63 -10.45 -8.34
N ARG A 24 -18.73 -9.49 -8.11
CA ARG A 24 -17.43 -9.48 -8.79
C ARG A 24 -16.61 -10.60 -8.17
N THR A 25 -16.72 -11.79 -8.76
CA THR A 25 -15.80 -12.92 -8.57
C THR A 25 -14.40 -12.47 -8.99
N ARG A 26 -13.71 -11.80 -8.06
CA ARG A 26 -12.33 -11.36 -8.23
C ARG A 26 -11.44 -12.58 -8.07
N ILE A 27 -10.54 -12.79 -9.02
CA ILE A 27 -9.53 -13.85 -8.97
C ILE A 27 -8.51 -13.45 -7.89
N TRP A 28 -8.75 -13.90 -6.66
CA TRP A 28 -7.77 -13.86 -5.59
C TRP A 28 -6.74 -14.98 -5.80
N GLY A 29 -5.50 -14.76 -5.36
CA GLY A 29 -4.52 -15.84 -5.32
C GLY A 29 -5.03 -16.94 -4.40
N ARG A 30 -4.88 -18.21 -4.78
CA ARG A 30 -5.27 -19.36 -3.93
C ARG A 30 -4.63 -19.29 -2.54
N GLU A 31 -3.43 -18.70 -2.45
CA GLU A 31 -2.70 -18.53 -1.20
C GLU A 31 -3.33 -17.51 -0.26
N ASP A 32 -3.75 -16.35 -0.78
CA ASP A 32 -4.43 -15.30 0.00
C ASP A 32 -5.73 -15.86 0.61
N LEU A 33 -6.52 -16.58 -0.18
CA LEU A 33 -7.76 -17.20 0.28
C LEU A 33 -7.52 -18.25 1.37
N ARG A 34 -6.44 -19.03 1.27
CA ARG A 34 -6.07 -20.02 2.31
C ARG A 34 -5.68 -19.32 3.61
N ALA A 35 -4.89 -18.26 3.54
CA ALA A 35 -4.49 -17.50 4.72
C ALA A 35 -5.70 -16.84 5.41
N GLU A 36 -6.57 -16.18 4.64
CA GLU A 36 -7.82 -15.60 5.16
C GLU A 36 -8.71 -16.67 5.81
N ARG A 37 -8.86 -17.83 5.16
CA ARG A 37 -9.66 -18.94 5.68
C ARG A 37 -9.10 -19.50 6.99
N ASN A 38 -7.76 -19.64 7.10
CA ASN A 38 -7.13 -20.12 8.33
C ASN A 38 -7.36 -19.15 9.51
N LEU A 39 -7.23 -17.84 9.26
CA LEU A 39 -7.52 -16.82 10.27
C LEU A 39 -8.99 -16.83 10.70
N TRP A 40 -9.89 -16.98 9.73
CA TRP A 40 -11.33 -17.09 9.98
C TRP A 40 -11.66 -18.33 10.81
N ILE A 41 -11.10 -19.49 10.47
CA ILE A 41 -11.29 -20.76 11.21
C ILE A 41 -10.77 -20.62 12.64
N ALA A 42 -9.57 -20.06 12.84
CA ALA A 42 -9.02 -19.85 14.18
C ALA A 42 -9.92 -18.94 15.04
N ARG A 43 -10.47 -17.88 14.44
CA ARG A 43 -11.42 -16.98 15.11
C ARG A 43 -12.73 -17.69 15.44
N LYS A 44 -13.29 -18.43 14.50
CA LYS A 44 -14.50 -19.25 14.69
C LYS A 44 -14.32 -20.23 15.84
N ILE A 45 -13.20 -20.95 15.90
CA ILE A 45 -12.93 -21.92 16.98
C ILE A 45 -12.97 -21.22 18.33
N GLY A 46 -12.33 -20.04 18.46
CA GLY A 46 -12.38 -19.25 19.69
C GLY A 46 -13.79 -18.83 20.09
N LEU A 47 -14.61 -18.39 19.13
CA LEU A 47 -16.02 -18.01 19.38
C LEU A 47 -16.89 -19.22 19.73
N LYS A 48 -16.62 -20.39 19.13
CA LYS A 48 -17.32 -21.63 19.45
C LYS A 48 -17.01 -22.08 20.88
N VAL A 49 -15.75 -22.05 21.30
CA VAL A 49 -15.35 -22.36 22.68
C VAL A 49 -16.01 -21.40 23.67
N LEU A 50 -16.07 -20.10 23.35
CA LEU A 50 -16.76 -19.10 24.16
C LEU A 50 -18.27 -19.40 24.26
N SER A 51 -18.92 -19.70 23.13
CA SER A 51 -20.34 -20.08 23.07
C SER A 51 -20.63 -21.31 23.93
N ASP A 52 -19.85 -22.39 23.76
CA ASP A 52 -20.00 -23.63 24.51
C ASP A 52 -19.83 -23.41 26.03
N ARG A 53 -18.88 -22.56 26.44
CA ARG A 53 -18.67 -22.20 27.85
C ARG A 53 -19.87 -21.46 28.45
N ILE A 54 -20.40 -20.46 27.73
CA ILE A 54 -21.59 -19.69 28.17
C ILE A 54 -22.80 -20.62 28.32
N TRP A 55 -22.96 -21.58 27.41
CA TRP A 55 -24.06 -22.55 27.46
C TRP A 55 -23.92 -23.58 28.58
N GLN A 56 -22.73 -24.09 28.83
CA GLN A 56 -22.49 -24.99 29.96
C GLN A 56 -22.79 -24.29 31.29
N ARG A 57 -22.39 -23.03 31.44
CA ARG A 57 -22.68 -22.23 32.64
C ARG A 57 -24.19 -21.99 32.83
N THR A 58 -24.88 -21.50 31.80
CA THR A 58 -26.32 -21.20 31.89
C THR A 58 -27.14 -22.46 32.20
N ALA A 59 -26.76 -23.60 31.63
CA ALA A 59 -27.34 -24.90 31.99
C ALA A 59 -27.11 -25.27 33.46
N ALA A 60 -25.91 -25.02 34.00
CA ALA A 60 -25.59 -25.29 35.41
C ALA A 60 -26.38 -24.41 36.40
N THR A 61 -26.68 -23.16 36.03
CA THR A 61 -27.47 -22.23 36.87
C THR A 61 -28.97 -22.51 36.82
N GLY A 62 -29.43 -23.46 35.99
CA GLY A 62 -30.86 -23.75 35.80
C GLY A 62 -31.63 -22.64 35.06
N SER A 63 -30.92 -21.65 34.50
CA SER A 63 -31.53 -20.63 33.66
C SER A 63 -31.68 -21.21 32.26
N ALA A 64 -32.92 -21.51 31.86
CA ALA A 64 -33.27 -22.06 30.56
C ALA A 64 -33.15 -21.00 29.44
N VAL A 65 -31.99 -20.37 29.30
CA VAL A 65 -31.69 -19.53 28.14
C VAL A 65 -31.53 -20.48 26.96
N ALA A 66 -32.54 -20.51 26.08
CA ALA A 66 -32.46 -21.27 24.84
C ALA A 66 -31.26 -20.78 24.04
N ARG A 67 -30.48 -21.73 23.48
CA ARG A 67 -29.36 -21.40 22.58
C ARG A 67 -29.88 -20.52 21.45
N ASP A 68 -29.25 -19.35 21.25
CA ASP A 68 -29.61 -18.47 20.13
C ASP A 68 -29.26 -19.19 18.81
N PRO A 69 -30.26 -19.60 18.01
CA PRO A 69 -30.00 -20.33 16.76
C PRO A 69 -29.23 -19.48 15.75
N ILE A 70 -29.27 -18.16 15.89
CA ILE A 70 -28.57 -17.24 15.00
C ILE A 70 -27.06 -17.31 15.23
N ILE A 71 -26.60 -17.50 16.48
CA ILE A 71 -25.17 -17.64 16.77
C ILE A 71 -24.61 -18.90 16.08
N GLU A 72 -25.32 -20.02 16.15
CA GLU A 72 -24.92 -21.26 15.47
C GLU A 72 -24.90 -21.11 13.94
N GLN A 73 -25.89 -20.40 13.39
CA GLN A 73 -25.94 -20.08 11.97
C GLN A 73 -24.75 -19.20 11.54
N LEU A 74 -24.41 -18.17 12.32
CA LEU A 74 -23.29 -17.27 12.04
C LEU A 74 -21.92 -17.95 12.16
N LEU A 75 -21.81 -18.98 13.00
CA LEU A 75 -20.60 -19.79 13.17
C LEU A 75 -20.50 -20.95 12.15
N THR A 76 -21.49 -21.11 11.27
CA THR A 76 -21.45 -22.15 10.23
C THR A 76 -20.33 -21.85 9.23
N GLU A 77 -19.62 -22.91 8.81
CA GLU A 77 -18.52 -22.77 7.85
C GLU A 77 -19.02 -22.30 6.48
N PRO A 78 -18.30 -21.38 5.82
CA PRO A 78 -18.60 -21.01 4.44
C PRO A 78 -18.41 -22.21 3.52
N ALA A 79 -19.19 -22.27 2.44
CA ALA A 79 -19.09 -23.34 1.45
C ALA A 79 -17.69 -23.39 0.82
N GLU A 80 -17.29 -24.55 0.29
CA GLU A 80 -15.99 -24.66 -0.37
C GLU A 80 -15.92 -23.71 -1.58
N GLY A 81 -14.96 -22.77 -1.54
CA GLY A 81 -14.80 -21.73 -2.56
C GLY A 81 -15.47 -20.39 -2.23
N GLU A 82 -16.30 -20.32 -1.19
CA GLU A 82 -16.85 -19.06 -0.68
C GLU A 82 -15.81 -18.32 0.17
N ARG A 83 -15.74 -16.98 0.04
CA ARG A 83 -14.81 -16.18 0.84
C ARG A 83 -15.31 -16.15 2.30
N PRO A 84 -14.43 -16.37 3.29
CA PRO A 84 -14.81 -16.22 4.69
C PRO A 84 -15.38 -14.82 4.97
N ASP A 85 -16.59 -14.77 5.52
CA ASP A 85 -17.22 -13.52 5.93
C ASP A 85 -16.91 -13.24 7.41
N PHE A 86 -16.00 -12.30 7.67
CA PHE A 86 -15.66 -11.88 9.02
C PHE A 86 -16.78 -11.08 9.69
N LEU A 87 -17.70 -10.48 8.92
CA LEU A 87 -18.81 -9.72 9.48
C LEU A 87 -19.75 -10.64 10.28
N ARG A 88 -19.99 -11.86 9.79
CA ARG A 88 -20.74 -12.89 10.52
C ARG A 88 -20.12 -13.24 11.86
N LEU A 89 -18.78 -13.38 11.92
CA LEU A 89 -18.08 -13.67 13.17
C LEU A 89 -18.12 -12.48 14.14
N TYR A 90 -18.07 -11.25 13.62
CA TYR A 90 -18.18 -10.04 14.42
C TYR A 90 -19.58 -9.89 15.02
N GLU A 91 -20.64 -10.18 14.24
CA GLU A 91 -22.01 -10.21 14.74
C GLU A 91 -22.18 -11.31 15.81
N ALA A 92 -21.66 -12.52 15.56
CA ALA A 92 -21.71 -13.61 16.54
C ALA A 92 -21.02 -13.22 17.85
N GLU A 93 -19.87 -12.56 17.77
CA GLU A 93 -19.13 -12.07 18.93
C GLU A 93 -19.90 -10.99 19.70
N GLN A 94 -20.55 -10.05 19.02
CA GLN A 94 -21.39 -9.04 19.65
C GLN A 94 -22.59 -9.67 20.37
N ARG A 95 -23.25 -10.66 19.75
CA ARG A 95 -24.35 -11.41 20.38
C ARG A 95 -23.87 -12.21 21.59
N LEU A 96 -22.73 -12.89 21.50
CA LEU A 96 -22.13 -13.61 22.63
C LEU A 96 -21.80 -12.66 23.78
N ALA A 97 -21.29 -11.46 23.49
CA ALA A 97 -21.00 -10.45 24.52
C ALA A 97 -22.24 -10.02 25.32
N LEU A 98 -23.43 -10.06 24.72
CA LEU A 98 -24.70 -9.78 25.42
C LEU A 98 -25.09 -10.87 26.42
N LEU A 99 -24.59 -12.10 26.23
CA LEU A 99 -24.90 -13.28 27.04
C LEU A 99 -23.83 -13.58 28.11
N MET A 100 -22.70 -12.88 28.06
CA MET A 100 -21.62 -13.02 29.03
C MET A 100 -22.00 -12.42 30.38
N ASP A 101 -21.58 -13.09 31.45
CA ASP A 101 -21.67 -12.51 32.80
C ASP A 101 -20.57 -11.46 33.02
N ASP A 102 -20.69 -10.72 34.11
CA ASP A 102 -19.74 -9.68 34.45
C ASP A 102 -18.29 -10.17 34.60
N SER A 103 -18.11 -11.37 35.17
CA SER A 103 -16.78 -11.93 35.44
C SER A 103 -16.06 -12.31 34.13
N GLU A 104 -16.80 -12.85 33.17
CA GLU A 104 -16.31 -13.17 31.83
C GLU A 104 -16.00 -11.90 31.04
N ILE A 105 -16.88 -10.89 31.12
CA ILE A 105 -16.65 -9.59 30.46
C ILE A 105 -15.36 -8.98 30.99
N ARG A 106 -15.12 -8.98 32.32
CA ARG A 106 -13.86 -8.49 32.90
C ARG A 106 -12.65 -9.27 32.40
N ALA A 107 -12.73 -10.59 32.36
CA ALA A 107 -11.62 -11.44 31.90
C ALA A 107 -11.27 -11.18 30.42
N GLU A 108 -12.27 -11.14 29.54
CA GLU A 108 -12.07 -10.86 28.11
C GLU A 108 -11.63 -9.40 27.87
N ALA A 109 -12.20 -8.44 28.61
CA ALA A 109 -11.91 -7.02 28.44
C ALA A 109 -10.42 -6.71 28.61
N VAL A 110 -9.71 -7.38 29.52
CA VAL A 110 -8.25 -7.21 29.68
C VAL A 110 -7.51 -7.50 28.36
N GLY A 111 -7.82 -8.62 27.71
CA GLY A 111 -7.23 -8.99 26.43
C GLY A 111 -7.65 -8.05 25.29
N ARG A 112 -8.90 -7.57 25.31
CA ARG A 112 -9.42 -6.64 24.29
C ARG A 112 -8.84 -5.24 24.41
N PHE A 113 -8.66 -4.73 25.62
CA PHE A 113 -7.99 -3.46 25.85
C PHE A 113 -6.52 -3.52 25.44
N ALA A 114 -5.82 -4.63 25.72
CA ALA A 114 -4.45 -4.80 25.24
C ALA A 114 -4.38 -4.75 23.70
N LYS A 115 -5.31 -5.41 23.00
CA LYS A 115 -5.41 -5.34 21.53
C LYS A 115 -5.79 -3.94 21.02
N ALA A 116 -6.72 -3.26 21.68
CA ALA A 116 -7.13 -1.91 21.30
C ALA A 116 -5.98 -0.90 21.43
N GLN A 117 -5.14 -1.07 22.46
CA GLN A 117 -3.92 -0.29 22.63
C GLN A 117 -2.91 -0.56 21.51
N GLN A 118 -2.69 -1.83 21.15
CA GLN A 118 -1.80 -2.21 20.05
C GLN A 118 -2.26 -1.64 18.70
N LEU A 119 -3.58 -1.56 18.48
CA LEU A 119 -4.18 -0.99 17.28
C LEU A 119 -4.31 0.55 17.34
N ALA A 120 -3.86 1.18 18.43
CA ALA A 120 -3.94 2.62 18.67
C ALA A 120 -5.36 3.20 18.46
N ILE A 121 -6.38 2.50 18.97
CA ILE A 121 -7.77 2.96 18.86
C ILE A 121 -7.95 4.28 19.63
N PRO A 122 -8.50 5.36 19.03
CA PRO A 122 -8.61 6.66 19.67
C PRO A 122 -9.41 6.66 20.99
N THR A 123 -10.50 5.88 21.03
CA THR A 123 -11.41 5.75 22.18
C THR A 123 -10.86 4.89 23.32
N TYR A 124 -9.68 4.28 23.16
CA TYR A 124 -9.11 3.33 24.11
C TYR A 124 -9.05 3.85 25.55
N THR A 125 -8.47 5.05 25.75
CA THR A 125 -8.21 5.59 27.09
C THR A 125 -9.51 5.92 27.81
N GLU A 126 -10.48 6.47 27.09
CA GLU A 126 -11.81 6.82 27.62
C GLU A 126 -12.60 5.58 28.00
N LEU A 127 -12.70 4.61 27.08
CA LEU A 127 -13.41 3.35 27.32
C LEU A 127 -12.79 2.55 28.47
N LYS A 128 -11.45 2.50 28.55
CA LYS A 128 -10.74 1.82 29.64
C LYS A 128 -11.03 2.50 30.98
N THR A 129 -10.97 3.82 31.03
CA THR A 129 -11.25 4.57 32.26
C THR A 129 -12.70 4.39 32.70
N ALA A 130 -13.65 4.48 31.77
CA ALA A 130 -15.07 4.25 32.03
C ALA A 130 -15.32 2.83 32.57
N PHE A 131 -14.73 1.81 31.93
CA PHE A 131 -14.89 0.40 32.29
C PHE A 131 -14.42 0.10 33.73
N TYR A 132 -13.31 0.70 34.17
CA TYR A 132 -12.78 0.47 35.53
C TYR A 132 -13.37 1.39 36.60
N LYS A 133 -13.94 2.53 36.22
CA LYS A 133 -14.62 3.45 37.13
C LYS A 133 -15.95 2.87 37.61
N ASP A 134 -16.68 2.22 36.71
CA ASP A 134 -17.97 1.63 37.03
C ASP A 134 -17.81 0.20 37.57
N ARG A 135 -17.56 0.08 38.89
CA ARG A 135 -17.31 -1.22 39.55
C ARG A 135 -18.59 -1.97 39.93
N THR A 136 -19.72 -1.28 39.96
CA THR A 136 -20.99 -1.80 40.49
C THR A 136 -22.01 -2.09 39.39
N ASP A 137 -22.02 -1.34 38.29
CA ASP A 137 -23.01 -1.55 37.23
C ASP A 137 -22.56 -2.60 36.21
N GLU A 138 -23.21 -3.77 36.22
CA GLU A 138 -22.97 -4.83 35.22
C GLU A 138 -23.43 -4.39 33.82
N GLU A 139 -24.57 -3.71 33.73
CA GLU A 139 -25.14 -3.30 32.44
C GLU A 139 -24.24 -2.25 31.78
N GLY A 140 -23.80 -1.25 32.55
CA GLY A 140 -22.82 -0.25 32.10
C GLY A 140 -21.53 -0.86 31.56
N ARG A 141 -20.94 -1.85 32.25
CA ARG A 141 -19.73 -2.55 31.78
C ARG A 141 -19.96 -3.33 30.48
N ARG A 142 -21.12 -3.98 30.33
CA ARG A 142 -21.50 -4.70 29.10
C ARG A 142 -21.64 -3.74 27.92
N VAL A 143 -22.25 -2.56 28.12
CA VAL A 143 -22.36 -1.52 27.09
C VAL A 143 -20.98 -0.98 26.69
N ILE A 144 -20.11 -0.69 27.64
CA ILE A 144 -18.75 -0.21 27.34
C ILE A 144 -17.95 -1.28 26.57
N TYR A 145 -18.09 -2.54 26.96
CA TYR A 145 -17.45 -3.67 26.28
C TYR A 145 -17.95 -3.87 24.85
N SER A 146 -19.26 -3.72 24.60
CA SER A 146 -19.80 -3.84 23.23
C SER A 146 -19.34 -2.69 22.32
N VAL A 147 -19.21 -1.47 22.85
CA VAL A 147 -18.61 -0.33 22.14
C VAL A 147 -17.14 -0.62 21.81
N LEU A 148 -16.37 -1.14 22.77
CA LEU A 148 -14.98 -1.55 22.54
C LEU A 148 -14.85 -2.61 21.43
N LEU A 149 -15.73 -3.62 21.42
CA LEU A 149 -15.75 -4.64 20.37
C LEU A 149 -16.03 -4.04 19.00
N ARG A 150 -17.00 -3.13 18.90
CA ARG A 150 -17.34 -2.44 17.65
C ARG A 150 -16.15 -1.62 17.13
N ASP A 151 -15.49 -0.87 18.00
CA ASP A 151 -14.33 -0.05 17.62
C ASP A 151 -13.16 -0.93 17.18
N LEU A 152 -12.94 -2.07 17.85
CA LEU A 152 -11.98 -3.09 17.43
C LEU A 152 -12.32 -3.66 16.04
N HIS A 153 -13.57 -4.03 15.79
CA HIS A 153 -14.00 -4.55 14.49
C HIS A 153 -13.81 -3.52 13.38
N ALA A 154 -14.17 -2.26 13.62
CA ALA A 154 -13.95 -1.17 12.68
C ALA A 154 -12.45 -0.97 12.37
N ALA A 155 -11.60 -1.05 13.41
CA ALA A 155 -10.14 -0.99 13.24
C ALA A 155 -9.58 -2.17 12.43
N TYR A 156 -10.08 -3.39 12.65
CA TYR A 156 -9.66 -4.55 11.85
C TYR A 156 -10.10 -4.42 10.39
N GLN A 157 -11.34 -4.02 10.14
CA GLN A 157 -11.85 -3.79 8.79
C GLN A 157 -11.04 -2.71 8.06
N SER A 158 -10.75 -1.58 8.72
CA SER A 158 -9.95 -0.51 8.12
C SER A 158 -8.52 -0.96 7.80
N GLN A 159 -7.89 -1.74 8.67
CA GLN A 159 -6.56 -2.32 8.40
C GLN A 159 -6.58 -3.32 7.23
N GLU A 160 -7.59 -4.17 7.12
CA GLU A 160 -7.72 -5.12 6.01
C GLU A 160 -7.91 -4.38 4.68
N HIS A 161 -8.81 -3.39 4.64
CA HIS A 161 -9.01 -2.53 3.48
C HIS A 161 -7.69 -1.83 3.11
N ALA A 162 -6.96 -1.27 4.08
CA ALA A 162 -5.68 -0.63 3.83
C ALA A 162 -4.65 -1.61 3.22
N ARG A 163 -4.51 -2.83 3.76
CA ARG A 163 -3.63 -3.86 3.19
C ARG A 163 -4.02 -4.21 1.76
N TYR A 164 -5.31 -4.35 1.50
CA TYR A 164 -5.82 -4.63 0.16
C TYR A 164 -5.48 -3.51 -0.84
N HIS A 165 -5.77 -2.27 -0.48
CA HIS A 165 -5.48 -1.11 -1.33
C HIS A 165 -3.98 -0.96 -1.59
N ARG A 166 -3.13 -1.21 -0.59
CA ARG A 166 -1.66 -1.21 -0.72
C ARG A 166 -1.18 -2.32 -1.65
N ALA A 167 -1.65 -3.56 -1.49
CA ALA A 167 -1.26 -4.68 -2.35
C ALA A 167 -1.69 -4.44 -3.81
N LYS A 168 -2.85 -3.81 -4.02
CA LYS A 168 -3.33 -3.44 -5.36
C LYS A 168 -2.52 -2.30 -5.97
N ALA A 169 -2.19 -1.27 -5.20
CA ALA A 169 -1.33 -0.18 -5.65
C ALA A 169 0.08 -0.70 -5.98
N ALA A 170 0.65 -1.56 -5.15
CA ALA A 170 1.95 -2.20 -5.38
C ALA A 170 1.95 -3.01 -6.68
N ARG A 171 0.93 -3.87 -6.91
CA ARG A 171 0.80 -4.63 -8.16
C ARG A 171 0.72 -3.73 -9.39
N ARG A 172 -0.04 -2.63 -9.32
CA ARG A 172 -0.14 -1.65 -10.41
C ARG A 172 1.20 -0.98 -10.66
N LEU A 173 1.89 -0.55 -9.61
CA LEU A 173 3.18 0.11 -9.71
C LEU A 173 4.23 -0.84 -10.30
N ASN A 174 4.25 -2.11 -9.88
CA ASN A 174 5.10 -3.14 -10.47
C ASN A 174 4.76 -3.40 -11.95
N ALA A 175 3.48 -3.41 -12.32
CA ALA A 175 3.06 -3.55 -13.71
C ALA A 175 3.53 -2.37 -14.57
N TRP A 176 3.42 -1.14 -14.07
CA TRP A 176 4.01 0.04 -14.73
C TRP A 176 5.53 -0.04 -14.81
N GLY A 177 6.20 -0.50 -13.75
CA GLY A 177 7.64 -0.69 -13.74
C GLY A 177 8.08 -1.71 -14.79
N PHE A 178 7.35 -2.80 -14.96
CA PHE A 178 7.60 -3.77 -16.02
C PHE A 178 7.30 -3.20 -17.41
N ALA A 179 6.15 -2.54 -17.58
CA ALA A 179 5.76 -1.92 -18.85
C ALA A 179 6.75 -0.81 -19.29
N LEU A 180 7.35 -0.12 -18.32
CA LEU A 180 8.45 0.81 -18.56
C LEU A 180 9.74 0.03 -18.79
N ILE A 181 10.32 -0.71 -17.87
CA ILE A 181 11.69 -1.23 -18.05
C ILE A 181 11.80 -2.28 -19.17
N ALA A 182 10.80 -3.15 -19.36
CA ALA A 182 10.91 -4.31 -20.24
C ALA A 182 11.13 -3.95 -21.72
N PRO A 183 10.39 -3.01 -22.35
CA PRO A 183 10.65 -2.62 -23.73
C PRO A 183 12.09 -2.13 -23.97
N GLY A 184 12.64 -1.32 -23.06
CA GLY A 184 14.02 -0.85 -23.19
C GLY A 184 15.04 -1.99 -23.15
N VAL A 185 14.85 -2.94 -22.22
CA VAL A 185 15.70 -4.15 -22.14
C VAL A 185 15.53 -5.02 -23.38
N VAL A 186 14.30 -5.24 -23.86
CA VAL A 186 14.03 -6.03 -25.07
C VAL A 186 14.69 -5.41 -26.29
N VAL A 187 14.57 -4.10 -26.49
CA VAL A 187 15.23 -3.40 -27.62
C VAL A 187 16.75 -3.55 -27.53
N LEU A 188 17.35 -3.34 -26.35
CA LEU A 188 18.79 -3.50 -26.17
C LEU A 188 19.27 -4.93 -26.44
N VAL A 189 18.55 -5.94 -25.95
CA VAL A 189 18.86 -7.36 -26.18
C VAL A 189 18.70 -7.73 -27.65
N LEU A 190 17.64 -7.25 -28.32
CA LEU A 190 17.42 -7.49 -29.75
C LEU A 190 18.52 -6.82 -30.58
N CYS A 191 18.87 -5.57 -30.31
CA CYS A 191 19.95 -4.87 -31.00
C CYS A 191 21.32 -5.54 -30.76
N TYR A 192 21.57 -6.04 -29.55
CA TYR A 192 22.76 -6.83 -29.25
C TYR A 192 22.80 -8.11 -30.08
N TRP A 193 21.69 -8.86 -30.09
CA TRP A 193 21.62 -10.13 -30.81
C TRP A 193 21.71 -9.98 -32.33
N LEU A 194 21.15 -8.90 -32.88
CA LEU A 194 21.22 -8.56 -34.30
C LEU A 194 22.55 -7.89 -34.70
N GLY A 195 23.45 -7.61 -33.75
CA GLY A 195 24.69 -6.85 -34.01
C GLY A 195 24.45 -5.40 -34.45
N GLN A 196 23.25 -4.86 -34.22
CA GLN A 196 22.81 -3.53 -34.62
C GLN A 196 22.95 -2.49 -33.50
N LEU A 197 23.69 -2.81 -32.45
CA LEU A 197 24.01 -1.89 -31.36
C LEU A 197 24.52 -0.53 -31.89
N GLY A 198 25.40 -0.55 -32.89
CA GLY A 198 25.89 0.69 -33.50
C GLY A 198 24.78 1.61 -34.04
N GLN A 199 23.63 1.07 -34.47
CA GLN A 199 22.56 1.87 -35.08
C GLN A 199 21.68 2.61 -34.06
N LEU A 200 21.89 2.42 -32.75
CA LEU A 200 21.12 3.11 -31.71
C LEU A 200 21.60 4.54 -31.44
N GLY A 201 22.82 4.91 -31.86
CA GLY A 201 23.41 6.23 -31.62
C GLY A 201 22.54 7.41 -32.06
N PRO A 202 21.94 7.40 -33.28
CA PRO A 202 21.02 8.44 -33.73
C PRO A 202 19.77 8.62 -32.85
N TYR A 203 19.41 7.61 -32.04
CA TYR A 203 18.22 7.61 -31.20
C TYR A 203 18.51 8.03 -29.74
N HIS A 204 19.62 8.71 -29.48
CA HIS A 204 20.02 9.15 -28.14
C HIS A 204 18.98 10.02 -27.44
N VAL A 205 18.23 10.87 -28.17
CA VAL A 205 17.13 11.65 -27.58
C VAL A 205 16.04 10.72 -27.01
N LEU A 206 15.74 9.60 -27.69
CA LEU A 206 14.80 8.60 -27.16
C LEU A 206 15.35 7.95 -25.88
N ALA A 207 16.65 7.66 -25.83
CA ALA A 207 17.30 7.10 -24.64
C ALA A 207 17.31 8.08 -23.45
N VAL A 208 17.53 9.38 -23.71
CA VAL A 208 17.42 10.46 -22.73
C VAL A 208 15.99 10.56 -22.19
N MET A 209 14.99 10.60 -23.06
CA MET A 209 13.59 10.63 -22.65
C MET A 209 13.24 9.40 -21.82
N TRP A 210 13.68 8.22 -22.23
CA TRP A 210 13.50 6.98 -21.50
C TRP A 210 14.12 7.02 -20.09
N CYS A 211 15.34 7.55 -19.98
CA CYS A 211 16.01 7.73 -18.70
C CYS A 211 15.25 8.70 -17.80
N GLY A 212 14.69 9.77 -18.37
CA GLY A 212 13.80 10.70 -17.67
C GLY A 212 12.54 10.04 -17.12
N VAL A 213 11.82 9.27 -17.96
CA VAL A 213 10.65 8.48 -17.54
C VAL A 213 11.03 7.52 -16.41
N SER A 214 12.13 6.80 -16.58
CA SER A 214 12.63 5.81 -15.60
C SER A 214 12.99 6.47 -14.27
N GLY A 215 13.68 7.61 -14.30
CA GLY A 215 14.02 8.38 -13.11
C GLY A 215 12.78 8.88 -12.34
N ALA A 216 11.80 9.42 -13.05
CA ALA A 216 10.54 9.85 -12.44
C ALA A 216 9.74 8.68 -11.85
N PHE A 217 9.72 7.53 -12.53
CA PHE A 217 9.10 6.31 -12.03
C PHE A 217 9.78 5.80 -10.75
N LEU A 218 11.12 5.70 -10.75
CA LEU A 218 11.89 5.28 -9.57
C LEU A 218 11.64 6.21 -8.37
N SER A 219 11.55 7.52 -8.61
CA SER A 219 11.19 8.51 -7.58
C SER A 219 9.85 8.19 -6.92
N ARG A 220 8.85 7.79 -7.72
CA ARG A 220 7.52 7.39 -7.22
C ARG A 220 7.52 6.03 -6.55
N MET A 221 8.31 5.08 -7.03
CA MET A 221 8.47 3.78 -6.36
C MET A 221 9.05 3.93 -4.96
N ILE A 222 10.09 4.77 -4.79
CA ILE A 222 10.68 5.06 -3.48
C ILE A 222 9.68 5.80 -2.58
N LEU A 223 8.87 6.72 -3.14
CA LEU A 223 7.77 7.36 -2.38
C LEU A 223 6.83 6.33 -1.82
N PHE A 224 6.35 5.44 -2.69
CA PHE A 224 5.40 4.42 -2.32
C PHE A 224 5.95 3.56 -1.18
N GLN A 225 7.20 3.10 -1.27
CA GLN A 225 7.83 2.31 -0.21
C GLN A 225 7.93 3.04 1.13
N LYS A 226 8.33 4.32 1.13
CA LYS A 226 8.47 5.12 2.36
C LYS A 226 7.13 5.37 3.03
N VAL A 227 6.10 5.57 2.23
CA VAL A 227 4.86 6.17 2.69
C VAL A 227 3.74 5.12 2.87
N MET A 228 3.92 3.91 2.32
CA MET A 228 3.00 2.78 2.47
C MET A 228 2.68 2.43 3.93
N ALA A 229 3.58 2.71 4.87
CA ALA A 229 3.37 2.42 6.29
C ALA A 229 2.44 3.44 6.98
N THR A 230 2.44 4.70 6.55
CA THR A 230 1.87 5.82 7.32
C THR A 230 0.63 6.43 6.68
N ILE A 231 0.45 6.30 5.36
CA ILE A 231 -0.64 6.97 4.66
C ILE A 231 -1.98 6.24 4.80
N GLY A 232 -3.04 7.05 4.92
CA GLY A 232 -4.45 6.63 4.85
C GLY A 232 -4.90 6.27 3.44
N VAL A 233 -5.97 5.48 3.33
CA VAL A 233 -6.42 4.90 2.04
C VAL A 233 -6.76 5.95 0.99
N GLU A 234 -7.37 7.06 1.40
CA GLU A 234 -7.84 8.14 0.51
C GLU A 234 -6.68 8.84 -0.20
N GLU A 235 -5.61 9.14 0.52
CA GLU A 235 -4.42 9.80 -0.03
C GLU A 235 -3.68 8.87 -1.01
N ILE A 236 -3.66 7.54 -0.76
CA ILE A 236 -3.16 6.57 -1.76
C ILE A 236 -3.97 6.66 -3.06
N THR A 237 -5.29 6.77 -2.97
CA THR A 237 -6.14 6.78 -4.17
C THR A 237 -5.96 8.03 -5.02
N THR A 238 -5.73 9.18 -4.39
CA THR A 238 -5.53 10.46 -5.08
C THR A 238 -4.12 10.55 -5.66
N ASP A 239 -3.09 10.30 -4.84
CA ASP A 239 -1.69 10.51 -5.21
C ASP A 239 -1.13 9.43 -6.16
N PHE A 240 -1.72 8.24 -6.15
CA PHE A 240 -1.35 7.13 -7.04
C PHE A 240 -2.44 6.84 -8.09
N SER A 241 -3.23 7.86 -8.43
CA SER A 241 -4.12 7.81 -9.59
C SER A 241 -3.30 7.67 -10.89
N HIS A 242 -3.85 7.00 -11.90
CA HIS A 242 -3.17 6.80 -13.19
C HIS A 242 -2.76 8.12 -13.83
N PHE A 243 -3.63 9.12 -13.72
CA PHE A 243 -3.38 10.45 -14.26
C PHE A 243 -2.18 11.12 -13.57
N ALA A 244 -2.11 11.06 -12.23
CA ALA A 244 -0.98 11.60 -11.48
C ALA A 244 0.35 10.91 -11.85
N ILE A 245 0.33 9.58 -12.04
CA ILE A 245 1.53 8.83 -12.48
C ILE A 245 1.95 9.29 -13.88
N VAL A 246 1.03 9.32 -14.86
CA VAL A 246 1.36 9.71 -16.24
C VAL A 246 1.90 11.14 -16.32
N LEU A 247 1.23 12.09 -15.64
CA LEU A 247 1.68 13.48 -15.60
C LEU A 247 3.10 13.59 -15.04
N ARG A 248 3.40 12.83 -13.97
CA ARG A 248 4.74 12.77 -13.37
C ARG A 248 5.80 12.24 -14.34
N LEU A 249 5.47 11.19 -15.10
CA LEU A 249 6.39 10.63 -16.09
C LEU A 249 6.70 11.65 -17.20
N ILE A 250 5.71 12.41 -17.65
CA ILE A 250 5.88 13.49 -18.63
C ILE A 250 6.82 14.59 -18.08
N VAL A 251 6.62 15.01 -16.83
CA VAL A 251 7.53 15.97 -16.18
C VAL A 251 8.96 15.41 -16.11
N GLY A 252 9.11 14.12 -15.84
CA GLY A 252 10.40 13.43 -15.88
C GLY A 252 11.10 13.50 -17.23
N VAL A 253 10.36 13.30 -18.31
CA VAL A 253 10.86 13.46 -19.69
C VAL A 253 11.31 14.90 -19.94
N LEU A 254 10.47 15.87 -19.59
CA LEU A 254 10.80 17.29 -19.78
C LEU A 254 12.08 17.68 -19.01
N GLY A 255 12.21 17.23 -17.75
CA GLY A 255 13.42 17.46 -16.97
C GLY A 255 14.67 16.86 -17.61
N ALA A 256 14.57 15.64 -18.13
CA ALA A 256 15.69 15.00 -18.85
C ALA A 256 16.04 15.72 -20.16
N LEU A 257 15.05 16.18 -20.92
CA LEU A 257 15.28 16.95 -22.15
C LEU A 257 15.93 18.31 -21.89
N VAL A 258 15.48 19.02 -20.86
CA VAL A 258 16.12 20.28 -20.44
C VAL A 258 17.57 20.02 -20.05
N MET A 259 17.83 19.00 -19.25
CA MET A 259 19.21 18.62 -18.86
C MET A 259 20.07 18.27 -20.07
N TYR A 260 19.51 17.54 -21.03
CA TYR A 260 20.18 17.23 -22.29
C TYR A 260 20.55 18.50 -23.06
N PHE A 261 19.64 19.46 -23.23
CA PHE A 261 19.95 20.72 -23.92
C PHE A 261 20.95 21.60 -23.17
N LEU A 262 20.99 21.55 -21.84
CA LEU A 262 22.00 22.27 -21.05
C LEU A 262 23.41 21.70 -21.27
N ILE A 263 23.53 20.38 -21.38
CA ILE A 263 24.79 19.70 -21.69
C ILE A 263 25.21 19.99 -23.14
N VAL A 264 24.30 19.80 -24.10
CA VAL A 264 24.57 20.04 -25.53
C VAL A 264 24.89 21.50 -25.82
N GLY A 265 24.23 22.43 -25.13
CA GLY A 265 24.46 23.86 -25.26
C GLY A 265 25.66 24.36 -24.49
N GLU A 266 26.46 23.47 -23.88
CA GLU A 266 27.67 23.80 -23.10
C GLU A 266 27.41 24.80 -21.97
N VAL A 267 26.16 24.86 -21.48
CA VAL A 267 25.79 25.71 -20.34
C VAL A 267 26.35 25.12 -19.05
N VAL A 268 26.53 23.80 -19.01
CA VAL A 268 27.05 23.04 -17.88
C VAL A 268 28.30 22.30 -18.35
N ASP A 269 29.43 22.62 -17.72
CA ASP A 269 30.77 22.12 -18.08
C ASP A 269 31.47 21.51 -16.85
N GLY A 270 32.43 20.60 -17.09
CA GLY A 270 33.29 19.96 -16.09
C GLY A 270 33.34 18.43 -16.19
N ASP A 271 34.36 17.81 -15.58
CA ASP A 271 34.72 16.39 -15.71
C ASP A 271 33.60 15.36 -15.44
N PHE A 272 32.52 15.78 -14.76
CA PHE A 272 31.35 14.95 -14.46
C PHE A 272 30.27 15.00 -15.55
N PHE A 273 30.31 16.00 -16.42
CA PHE A 273 29.43 16.16 -17.57
C PHE A 273 30.11 15.60 -18.81
N PRO A 274 29.34 15.14 -19.80
CA PRO A 274 29.92 14.67 -21.05
C PRO A 274 30.57 15.83 -21.80
N ASP A 275 31.87 15.74 -22.07
CA ASP A 275 32.57 16.72 -22.92
C ASP A 275 32.03 16.64 -24.35
N TRP A 276 31.39 17.73 -24.80
CA TRP A 276 30.82 17.82 -26.16
C TRP A 276 31.83 18.37 -27.19
N ASN A 277 32.96 18.92 -26.72
CA ASN A 277 33.88 19.76 -27.48
C ASN A 277 35.09 19.06 -28.11
N GLY A 278 35.22 17.73 -27.98
CA GLY A 278 36.41 17.00 -28.46
C GLY A 278 36.13 16.00 -29.58
N ASP A 279 37.20 15.57 -30.29
CA ASP A 279 37.24 14.35 -31.13
C ASP A 279 36.76 13.07 -30.39
N ALA A 280 36.55 13.19 -29.08
CA ALA A 280 35.65 12.36 -28.30
C ALA A 280 34.19 12.61 -28.73
N ASP A 281 33.86 12.21 -29.96
CA ASP A 281 32.48 11.88 -30.28
C ASP A 281 31.99 11.01 -29.11
N ILE A 282 30.93 11.44 -28.42
CA ILE A 282 30.09 10.58 -27.55
C ILE A 282 29.75 9.26 -28.28
N TRP A 283 29.88 9.34 -29.60
CA TRP A 283 29.72 8.39 -30.67
C TRP A 283 31.06 8.01 -31.33
N GLN A 284 32.12 7.66 -30.59
CA GLN A 284 33.37 7.21 -31.21
C GLN A 284 33.01 6.17 -32.29
N ARG A 285 33.09 6.61 -33.56
CA ARG A 285 33.08 5.72 -34.70
C ARG A 285 34.31 4.88 -34.50
N TYR A 286 34.15 3.55 -34.48
CA TYR A 286 35.29 2.66 -34.37
C TYR A 286 36.36 3.11 -35.37
N ASP A 287 37.52 3.50 -34.86
CA ASP A 287 38.56 4.09 -35.68
C ASP A 287 38.97 3.05 -36.75
N ALA A 288 39.19 3.53 -37.97
CA ALA A 288 39.38 2.68 -39.15
C ALA A 288 40.53 1.66 -39.04
N GLY A 289 41.40 1.82 -38.04
CA GLY A 289 42.55 0.95 -37.76
C GLY A 289 42.22 -0.41 -37.11
N ALA A 290 41.03 -0.60 -36.52
CA ALA A 290 40.61 -1.89 -35.94
C ALA A 290 39.65 -2.68 -36.85
N ARG A 291 39.56 -2.31 -38.13
CA ARG A 291 38.83 -3.08 -39.14
C ARG A 291 39.55 -4.40 -39.39
N LYS A 292 38.96 -5.53 -38.97
CA LYS A 292 39.38 -6.85 -39.47
C LYS A 292 39.04 -7.02 -40.96
N PHE A 293 38.04 -6.30 -41.47
CA PHE A 293 37.57 -6.42 -42.85
C PHE A 293 37.25 -5.04 -43.47
N PRO A 294 37.59 -4.79 -44.75
CA PRO A 294 37.36 -3.51 -45.45
C PRO A 294 35.89 -3.09 -45.59
N TRP A 295 34.97 -4.05 -45.52
CA TRP A 295 33.53 -3.87 -45.77
C TRP A 295 32.71 -3.61 -44.49
N GLN A 296 33.37 -3.56 -43.33
CA GLN A 296 32.70 -3.35 -42.06
C GLN A 296 32.48 -1.86 -41.84
N GLU A 297 31.21 -1.43 -41.87
CA GLU A 297 30.86 -0.04 -41.57
C GLU A 297 31.30 0.33 -40.15
N PRO A 298 31.79 1.57 -39.92
CA PRO A 298 32.19 2.02 -38.59
C PRO A 298 31.01 1.90 -37.62
N GLY A 299 31.13 0.99 -36.66
CA GLY A 299 30.14 0.81 -35.61
C GLY A 299 30.21 1.95 -34.59
N PHE A 300 29.07 2.33 -34.03
CA PHE A 300 29.01 3.26 -32.90
C PHE A 300 29.27 2.51 -31.58
N ASN A 301 30.10 3.09 -30.70
CA ASN A 301 30.29 2.58 -29.36
C ASN A 301 29.23 3.15 -28.40
N ILE A 302 28.15 2.40 -28.15
CA ILE A 302 27.13 2.79 -27.15
C ILE A 302 27.69 2.76 -25.71
N VAL A 303 28.81 2.07 -25.48
CA VAL A 303 29.47 1.99 -24.16
C VAL A 303 30.56 3.04 -24.05
N SER A 304 30.31 4.26 -24.55
CA SER A 304 31.19 5.38 -24.31
C SER A 304 30.92 5.97 -22.91
N ALA A 305 31.97 6.40 -22.22
CA ALA A 305 31.83 7.06 -20.92
C ALA A 305 30.95 8.33 -20.99
N PRO A 306 31.06 9.20 -22.02
CA PRO A 306 30.20 10.38 -22.16
C PRO A 306 28.72 10.02 -22.31
N PHE A 307 28.39 8.96 -23.05
CA PHE A 307 26.99 8.53 -23.20
C PHE A 307 26.42 8.00 -21.88
N ALA A 308 27.20 7.21 -21.13
CA ALA A 308 26.78 6.74 -19.82
C ALA A 308 26.55 7.90 -18.83
N GLN A 309 27.44 8.90 -18.81
CA GLN A 309 27.26 10.12 -18.01
C GLN A 309 25.97 10.85 -18.39
N LEU A 310 25.70 10.99 -19.70
CA LEU A 310 24.47 11.62 -20.18
C LEU A 310 23.23 10.89 -19.64
N LEU A 311 23.17 9.56 -19.76
CA LEU A 311 22.04 8.78 -19.25
C LEU A 311 21.84 8.94 -17.74
N ILE A 312 22.93 8.93 -16.96
CA ILE A 312 22.89 9.14 -15.50
C ILE A 312 22.27 10.50 -15.17
N TRP A 313 22.73 11.57 -15.82
CA TRP A 313 22.23 12.92 -15.57
C TRP A 313 20.78 13.08 -16.03
N SER A 314 20.39 12.48 -17.16
CA SER A 314 19.00 12.46 -17.61
C SER A 314 18.08 11.71 -16.63
N THR A 315 18.53 10.56 -16.08
CA THR A 315 17.79 9.85 -15.03
C THR A 315 17.65 10.70 -13.77
N LEU A 316 18.73 11.37 -13.34
CA LEU A 316 18.71 12.22 -12.16
C LEU A 316 17.81 13.45 -12.35
N ALA A 317 17.82 14.05 -13.53
CA ALA A 317 16.95 15.16 -13.90
C ALA A 317 15.46 14.74 -13.83
N GLY A 318 15.12 13.54 -14.31
CA GLY A 318 13.78 12.97 -14.16
C GLY A 318 13.38 12.72 -12.69
N PHE A 319 14.35 12.54 -11.80
CA PHE A 319 14.14 12.35 -10.36
C PHE A 319 14.02 13.69 -9.59
N SER A 320 14.47 14.81 -10.18
CA SER A 320 14.68 16.11 -9.51
C SER A 320 13.45 16.73 -8.85
N GLU A 321 12.25 16.47 -9.38
CA GLU A 321 10.97 16.97 -8.87
C GLU A 321 10.74 16.64 -7.38
N ARG A 322 11.44 15.63 -6.85
CA ARG A 322 11.41 15.30 -5.43
C ARG A 322 12.66 15.73 -4.67
N ILE A 323 13.83 15.68 -5.29
CA ILE A 323 15.08 16.03 -4.62
C ILE A 323 15.01 17.46 -4.10
N ILE A 324 14.48 18.37 -4.92
CA ILE A 324 14.44 19.80 -4.59
C ILE A 324 13.57 20.05 -3.33
N PRO A 325 12.27 19.66 -3.29
CA PRO A 325 11.46 19.81 -2.07
C PRO A 325 12.02 19.06 -0.86
N ASP A 326 12.46 17.80 -1.02
CA ASP A 326 12.95 16.99 0.11
C ASP A 326 14.25 17.56 0.71
N ARG A 327 15.07 18.26 -0.09
CA ARG A 327 16.28 18.94 0.39
C ARG A 327 15.92 20.23 1.12
N PHE A 328 15.01 21.03 0.59
CA PHE A 328 14.53 22.24 1.26
C PHE A 328 13.86 21.94 2.60
N ALA A 329 12.97 20.94 2.66
CA ALA A 329 12.33 20.53 3.92
C ALA A 329 13.35 20.08 4.97
N ARG A 330 14.42 19.38 4.57
CA ARG A 330 15.49 18.98 5.49
C ARG A 330 16.36 20.16 5.93
N MET A 331 16.63 21.11 5.04
CA MET A 331 17.35 22.34 5.38
C MET A 331 16.55 23.19 6.36
N GLU A 332 15.24 23.31 6.19
CA GLU A 332 14.36 24.01 7.12
C GLU A 332 14.40 23.39 8.52
N VAL A 333 14.35 22.06 8.61
CA VAL A 333 14.49 21.34 9.89
C VAL A 333 15.88 21.56 10.50
N ALA A 334 16.95 21.51 9.70
CA ALA A 334 18.31 21.74 10.19
C ALA A 334 18.51 23.17 10.70
N VAL A 335 18.00 24.17 9.98
CA VAL A 335 18.06 25.60 10.37
C VAL A 335 17.23 25.89 11.61
N SER A 336 16.07 25.25 11.76
CA SER A 336 15.24 25.41 12.97
C SER A 336 15.86 24.72 14.19
N GLN A 337 16.63 23.64 14.00
CA GLN A 337 17.39 22.99 15.06
C GLN A 337 18.64 23.78 15.46
N SER A 338 19.35 24.42 14.53
CA SER A 338 20.56 25.20 14.84
C SER A 338 20.28 26.53 15.55
N ARG A 339 19.03 26.99 15.59
CA ARG A 339 18.60 28.21 16.31
C ARG A 339 18.14 27.96 17.75
N ARG A 340 18.11 26.70 18.21
CA ARG A 340 17.87 26.33 19.60
C ARG A 340 19.19 25.94 20.24
#